data_AF-A0A2D7EZ99-F1
#
_entry.id   AF-A0A2D7EZ99-F1
#
_cell.length_a   1.000
_cell.length_b   1.000
_cell.length_c   1.000
_cell.angle_alpha   90.00
_cell.angle_beta   90.00
_cell.angle_gamma   90.00
#
_symmetry.space_group_name_H-M   'P 1'
#
loop_
_entity.id
_entity.type
_entity.pdbx_description
1 polymer ?
#
loop_
_entity_poly.entity_id
_entity_poly.type
_entity_poly.pdbx_seq_one_letter_code
_entity_poly.pdbx_strand_id
1 'polypeptide(L)'
;MNLINYMIPRFFGLILLLVSQVTSAELEIISWQDLAPEYDGSLELDGVAWGERVRLELNEKDVRIPGFIVPLDFEERQSVTRFLLVPYFGACIHEPPPPPNQTIYAEFEPGYKLESFWQPFWIEGKIFVSRVEEDLATALYTLSAEKIEPYEY
;
A
#
# COMPACT_ATOMS: atom_id res chain seq x y z
N MET A 1 -68.12 -23.95 22.15
CA MET A 1 -67.75 -25.28 21.62
C MET A 1 -67.79 -25.24 20.11
N ASN A 2 -66.83 -25.90 19.49
CA ASN A 2 -66.67 -26.24 18.07
C ASN A 2 -65.83 -25.31 17.18
N LEU A 3 -64.57 -25.74 17.10
CA LEU A 3 -63.49 -25.42 16.17
C LEU A 3 -63.82 -25.90 14.75
N ILE A 4 -63.40 -25.15 13.73
CA ILE A 4 -63.25 -25.66 12.35
C ILE A 4 -61.86 -25.26 11.83
N ASN A 5 -61.17 -26.26 11.31
CA ASN A 5 -59.77 -26.34 10.92
C ASN A 5 -59.40 -25.41 9.76
N TYR A 6 -58.21 -24.80 9.84
CA TYR A 6 -57.44 -24.38 8.67
C TYR A 6 -56.12 -25.16 8.61
N MET A 7 -55.98 -25.97 7.56
CA MET A 7 -54.76 -26.66 7.16
C MET A 7 -53.67 -25.65 6.79
N ILE A 8 -52.50 -25.74 7.44
CA ILE A 8 -51.26 -25.08 7.03
C ILE A 8 -50.44 -26.11 6.24
N PRO A 9 -50.14 -25.93 4.94
CA PRO A 9 -49.14 -26.77 4.29
C PRO A 9 -47.75 -26.31 4.70
N ARG A 10 -46.97 -27.24 5.27
CA ARG A 10 -45.54 -27.07 5.59
C ARG A 10 -44.74 -26.93 4.29
N PHE A 11 -44.28 -25.73 3.96
CA PHE A 11 -43.14 -25.56 3.05
C PHE A 11 -41.85 -25.71 3.87
N PHE A 12 -41.20 -26.87 3.73
CA PHE A 12 -39.81 -27.06 4.16
C PHE A 12 -38.92 -26.33 3.14
N GLY A 13 -38.72 -25.03 3.33
CA GLY A 13 -37.81 -24.24 2.54
C GLY A 13 -36.37 -24.59 2.92
N LEU A 14 -35.68 -25.31 2.05
CA LEU A 14 -34.23 -25.50 2.14
C LEU A 14 -33.57 -24.13 1.87
N ILE A 15 -33.19 -23.42 2.94
CA ILE A 15 -32.40 -22.19 2.83
C ILE A 15 -30.99 -22.63 2.44
N LEU A 16 -30.67 -22.52 1.15
CA LEU A 16 -29.31 -22.63 0.64
C LEU A 16 -28.57 -21.35 1.04
N LEU A 17 -27.93 -21.38 2.21
CA LEU A 17 -26.98 -20.34 2.62
C LEU A 17 -25.79 -20.39 1.67
N LEU A 18 -25.80 -19.53 0.66
CA LEU A 18 -24.60 -19.13 -0.06
C LEU A 18 -23.69 -18.44 0.95
N VAL A 19 -22.78 -19.20 1.56
CA VAL A 19 -21.64 -18.63 2.26
C VAL A 19 -20.77 -17.99 1.18
N SER A 20 -20.97 -16.70 0.96
CA SER A 20 -20.01 -15.88 0.23
C SER A 20 -18.69 -15.98 0.98
N GLN A 21 -17.69 -16.63 0.38
CA GLN A 21 -16.34 -16.60 0.91
C GLN A 21 -15.87 -15.15 0.84
N VAL A 22 -15.86 -14.47 1.98
CA VAL A 22 -15.16 -13.22 2.14
C VAL A 22 -13.68 -13.57 2.05
N THR A 23 -13.07 -13.35 0.89
CA THR A 23 -11.61 -13.38 0.78
C THR A 23 -11.08 -12.26 1.66
N SER A 24 -10.46 -12.62 2.79
CA SER A 24 -9.62 -11.67 3.52
C SER A 24 -8.42 -11.35 2.64
N ALA A 25 -8.17 -10.07 2.39
CA ALA A 25 -6.88 -9.66 1.85
C ALA A 25 -5.80 -10.07 2.85
N GLU A 26 -4.80 -10.81 2.38
CA GLU A 26 -3.64 -11.22 3.18
C GLU A 26 -2.60 -10.10 3.09
N LEU A 27 -2.08 -9.67 4.24
CA LEU A 27 -1.03 -8.66 4.30
C LEU A 27 0.25 -9.22 3.67
N GLU A 28 0.69 -8.64 2.55
CA GLU A 28 1.90 -9.06 1.85
C GLU A 28 3.11 -8.26 2.36
N ILE A 29 4.10 -8.95 2.95
CA ILE A 29 5.37 -8.30 3.31
C ILE A 29 6.23 -8.24 2.05
N ILE A 30 6.48 -7.03 1.55
CA ILE A 30 7.23 -6.80 0.32
C ILE A 30 8.56 -6.10 0.61
N SER A 31 9.54 -6.35 -0.24
CA SER A 31 10.82 -5.65 -0.30
C SER A 31 10.84 -4.65 -1.46
N TRP A 32 11.85 -3.78 -1.48
CA TRP A 32 12.04 -2.83 -2.59
C TRP A 32 12.27 -3.53 -3.94
N GLN A 33 12.88 -4.71 -3.95
CA GLN A 33 13.08 -5.49 -5.17
C GLN A 33 11.75 -5.97 -5.75
N ASP A 34 10.75 -6.22 -4.91
CA ASP A 34 9.43 -6.71 -5.32
C ASP A 34 8.57 -5.61 -5.96
N LEU A 35 8.99 -4.35 -5.95
CA LEU A 35 8.31 -3.25 -6.66
C LEU A 35 8.69 -3.17 -8.15
N ALA A 36 9.82 -3.76 -8.55
CA ALA A 36 10.19 -3.83 -9.94
C ALA A 36 9.70 -5.17 -10.53
N PRO A 37 9.26 -5.20 -11.80
CA PRO A 37 8.98 -6.48 -12.44
C PRO A 37 10.26 -7.32 -12.52
N GLU A 38 10.10 -8.65 -12.54
CA GLU A 38 11.21 -9.54 -12.84
C GLU A 38 11.86 -9.14 -14.17
N TYR A 39 13.18 -9.22 -14.22
CA TYR A 39 13.90 -9.00 -15.46
C TYR A 39 13.61 -10.19 -16.39
N ASP A 40 12.64 -10.01 -17.28
CA ASP A 40 12.43 -10.89 -18.40
C ASP A 40 13.22 -10.36 -19.60
N GLY A 41 14.37 -10.97 -19.87
CA GLY A 41 15.21 -10.63 -21.02
C GLY A 41 14.56 -10.90 -22.38
N SER A 42 13.35 -11.47 -22.42
CA SER A 42 12.54 -11.64 -23.62
C SER A 42 11.44 -10.57 -23.78
N LEU A 43 11.08 -9.87 -22.71
CA LEU A 43 10.15 -8.75 -22.74
C LEU A 43 10.92 -7.45 -23.01
N GLU A 44 11.14 -7.19 -24.29
CA GLU A 44 11.58 -5.88 -24.75
C GLU A 44 10.40 -4.91 -24.65
N LEU A 45 10.28 -4.22 -23.50
CA LEU A 45 9.39 -3.07 -23.38
C LEU A 45 10.07 -1.89 -24.08
N ASP A 46 9.91 -1.84 -25.40
CA ASP A 46 10.45 -0.78 -26.26
C ASP A 46 10.12 0.60 -25.69
N GLY A 47 11.16 1.35 -25.32
CA GLY A 47 11.06 2.75 -24.92
C GLY A 47 10.72 3.04 -23.45
N VAL A 48 10.46 2.03 -22.59
CA VAL A 48 10.22 2.26 -21.15
C VAL A 48 11.48 1.95 -20.33
N ALA A 49 12.06 2.99 -19.72
CA ALA A 49 13.22 2.88 -18.84
C ALA A 49 12.93 1.95 -17.65
N TRP A 50 13.94 1.22 -17.18
CA TRP A 50 13.74 0.20 -16.13
C TRP A 50 13.17 0.79 -14.83
N GLY A 51 13.60 2.00 -14.47
CA GLY A 51 13.08 2.75 -13.31
C GLY A 51 11.64 3.27 -13.45
N GLU A 52 11.03 3.13 -14.63
CA GLU A 52 9.65 3.54 -14.91
C GLU A 52 8.70 2.32 -14.99
N ARG A 53 9.19 1.10 -14.73
CA ARG A 53 8.42 -0.14 -14.84
C ARG A 53 7.84 -0.53 -13.48
N VAL A 54 6.59 -0.99 -13.49
CA VAL A 54 5.81 -1.34 -12.30
C VAL A 54 5.25 -2.76 -12.41
N ARG A 55 4.89 -3.35 -11.27
CA ARG A 55 4.14 -4.60 -11.15
C ARG A 55 2.67 -4.28 -10.94
N LEU A 56 1.88 -4.42 -12.00
CA LEU A 56 0.45 -4.08 -12.00
C LEU A 56 -0.35 -4.91 -10.98
N GLU A 57 0.10 -6.12 -10.67
CA GLU A 57 -0.53 -7.01 -9.69
C GLU A 57 -0.42 -6.54 -8.23
N LEU A 58 0.46 -5.56 -7.94
CA LEU A 58 0.52 -4.91 -6.63
C LEU A 58 -0.62 -3.93 -6.41
N ASN A 59 -1.33 -3.50 -7.47
CA ASN A 59 -2.41 -2.54 -7.32
C ASN A 59 -3.51 -3.05 -6.36
N GLU A 60 -3.89 -2.20 -5.40
CA GLU A 60 -4.89 -2.45 -4.35
C GLU A 60 -4.52 -3.52 -3.31
N LYS A 61 -3.27 -3.99 -3.30
CA LYS A 61 -2.78 -4.96 -2.30
C LYS A 61 -2.59 -4.30 -0.94
N ASP A 62 -2.88 -5.05 0.11
CA ASP A 62 -2.51 -4.69 1.47
C ASP A 62 -1.09 -5.17 1.70
N VAL A 63 -0.17 -4.23 1.94
CA VAL A 63 1.27 -4.49 1.99
C VAL A 63 1.89 -3.98 3.28
N ARG A 64 3.01 -4.59 3.66
CA ARG A 64 3.94 -4.10 4.67
C ARG A 64 5.32 -3.95 4.03
N ILE A 65 5.86 -2.73 4.01
CA ILE A 65 7.16 -2.44 3.38
C ILE A 65 8.05 -1.61 4.32
N PRO A 66 9.36 -1.90 4.42
CA PRO A 66 10.26 -1.11 5.24
C PRO A 66 10.85 0.05 4.42
N GLY A 67 11.08 1.21 5.03
CA GLY A 67 11.75 2.32 4.35
C GLY A 67 12.01 3.54 5.23
N PHE A 68 12.61 4.56 4.64
CA PHE A 68 12.86 5.84 5.30
C PHE A 68 11.81 6.86 4.87
N ILE A 69 11.32 7.64 5.83
CA ILE A 69 10.31 8.68 5.62
C ILE A 69 11.00 9.99 5.24
N VAL A 70 10.65 10.55 4.08
CA VAL A 70 11.01 11.91 3.65
C VAL A 70 9.73 12.75 3.66
N PRO A 71 9.51 13.59 4.69
CA PRO A 71 8.29 14.38 4.79
C PRO A 71 8.16 15.37 3.64
N LEU A 72 6.95 15.49 3.09
CA LEU A 72 6.61 16.49 2.07
C LEU A 72 6.02 17.76 2.69
N ASP A 73 5.30 17.61 3.80
CA ASP A 73 4.80 18.72 4.60
C ASP A 73 5.50 18.77 5.95
N PHE A 74 6.13 19.92 6.23
CA PHE A 74 6.52 20.31 7.58
C PHE A 74 5.51 21.35 8.08
N GLU A 75 4.33 20.92 8.50
CA GLU A 75 3.47 21.81 9.28
C GLU A 75 4.15 22.15 10.62
N GLU A 76 3.79 23.29 11.20
CA GLU A 76 4.26 23.77 12.52
C GLU A 76 4.06 22.75 13.67
N ARG A 77 3.28 21.69 13.44
CA ARG A 77 2.90 20.66 14.42
C ARG A 77 3.78 19.40 14.44
N GLN A 78 4.88 19.34 13.69
CA GLN A 78 5.80 18.17 13.65
C GLN A 78 5.13 16.83 13.29
N SER A 79 3.91 16.85 12.75
CA SER A 79 3.15 15.66 12.39
C SER A 79 3.18 15.48 10.88
N VAL A 80 3.70 14.34 10.44
CA VAL A 80 3.82 14.01 9.02
C VAL A 80 2.57 13.27 8.57
N THR A 81 1.85 13.85 7.62
CA THR A 81 0.67 13.24 6.98
C THR A 81 0.94 12.83 5.54
N ARG A 82 1.91 13.45 4.86
CA ARG A 82 2.34 13.14 3.50
C ARG A 82 3.85 13.02 3.43
N PHE A 83 4.33 11.95 2.80
CA PHE A 83 5.76 11.67 2.71
C PHE A 83 6.10 10.80 1.51
N LEU A 84 7.37 10.88 1.09
CA LEU A 84 7.96 9.85 0.24
C LEU A 84 8.57 8.77 1.14
N LEU A 85 8.26 7.52 0.86
CA LEU A 85 8.97 6.37 1.42
C LEU A 85 10.05 5.93 0.42
N VAL A 86 11.28 5.74 0.91
CA VAL A 86 12.46 5.46 0.09
C VAL A 86 13.32 4.33 0.69
N PRO A 87 14.13 3.62 -0.14
CA PRO A 87 14.90 2.45 0.31
C PRO A 87 16.14 2.75 1.15
N TYR A 88 16.63 3.98 1.17
CA TYR A 88 17.87 4.32 1.86
C TYR A 88 17.81 5.71 2.51
N PHE A 89 18.56 5.84 3.60
CA PHE A 89 18.73 7.10 4.31
C PHE A 89 19.41 8.16 3.41
N GLY A 90 18.94 9.41 3.50
CA GLY A 90 19.55 10.55 2.81
C GLY A 90 19.07 10.77 1.37
N ALA A 91 18.22 9.90 0.82
CA ALA A 91 17.61 10.09 -0.48
C ALA A 91 16.86 11.43 -0.56
N CYS A 92 16.88 12.06 -1.74
CA CYS A 92 16.24 13.35 -2.07
C CYS A 92 16.80 14.59 -1.36
N ILE A 93 17.60 14.44 -0.29
CA ILE A 93 18.15 15.57 0.49
C ILE A 93 19.66 15.66 0.33
N HIS A 94 20.37 14.54 0.49
CA HIS A 94 21.83 14.46 0.39
C HIS A 94 22.27 13.71 -0.87
N GLU A 95 21.51 12.67 -1.21
CA GLU A 95 21.71 11.84 -2.38
C GLU A 95 20.60 12.09 -3.41
N PRO A 96 20.84 11.79 -4.71
CA PRO A 96 19.80 11.83 -5.72
C PRO A 96 18.56 11.00 -5.33
N PRO A 97 17.36 11.38 -5.81
CA PRO A 97 16.16 10.59 -5.57
C PRO A 97 16.29 9.18 -6.20
N PRO A 98 15.67 8.15 -5.60
CA PRO A 98 15.59 6.83 -6.21
C PRO A 98 14.81 6.89 -7.55
N PRO A 99 14.92 5.86 -8.39
CA PRO A 99 14.05 5.72 -9.55
C PRO A 99 12.56 5.78 -9.17
N PRO A 100 11.67 6.19 -10.08
CA PRO A 100 10.24 6.34 -9.75
C PRO A 100 9.55 5.06 -9.27
N ASN A 101 9.93 3.89 -9.78
CA ASN A 101 9.45 2.58 -9.29
C ASN A 101 10.11 2.11 -7.98
N GLN A 102 11.01 2.90 -7.41
CA GLN A 102 11.66 2.71 -6.11
C GLN A 102 11.35 3.88 -5.16
N THR A 103 10.28 4.62 -5.44
CA THR A 103 9.77 5.70 -4.62
C THR A 103 8.27 5.49 -4.43
N ILE A 104 7.80 5.53 -3.18
CA ILE A 104 6.37 5.43 -2.86
C ILE A 104 5.93 6.77 -2.28
N TYR A 105 4.87 7.36 -2.83
CA TYR A 105 4.17 8.49 -2.21
C TYR A 105 3.15 7.94 -1.20
N ALA A 106 3.22 8.34 0.06
CA ALA A 106 2.37 7.80 1.11
C ALA A 106 1.61 8.90 1.86
N GLU A 107 0.36 8.59 2.19
CA GLU A 107 -0.52 9.44 3.00
C GLU A 107 -0.90 8.70 4.28
N PHE A 108 -0.84 9.39 5.41
CA PHE A 108 -1.18 8.88 6.74
C PHE A 108 -2.01 9.92 7.48
N GLU A 109 -3.32 9.88 7.30
CA GLU A 109 -4.30 10.81 7.88
C GLU A 109 -4.19 11.03 9.40
N PRO A 110 -3.93 9.99 10.23
CA PRO A 110 -3.76 10.21 11.67
C PRO A 110 -2.59 11.14 12.02
N GLY A 111 -1.63 11.29 11.11
CA GLY A 111 -0.38 12.00 11.32
C GLY A 111 0.61 11.22 12.18
N TYR A 112 1.89 11.30 11.83
CA TYR A 112 2.96 10.65 12.56
C TYR A 112 3.97 11.65 13.10
N LYS A 113 4.21 11.64 14.41
CA LYS A 113 5.25 12.46 15.02
C LYS A 113 6.61 11.79 14.80
N LEU A 114 7.34 12.28 13.82
CA LEU A 114 8.64 11.73 13.46
C LEU A 114 9.72 12.16 14.47
N GLU A 115 10.19 11.23 15.30
CA GLU A 115 11.20 11.52 16.33
C GLU A 115 12.65 11.45 15.80
N SER A 116 12.86 10.73 14.70
CA SER A 116 14.16 10.54 14.06
C SER A 116 14.00 10.32 12.55
N PHE A 117 14.90 10.93 11.78
CA PHE A 117 14.95 10.83 10.32
C PHE A 117 15.94 9.76 9.82
N TRP A 118 16.77 9.21 10.71
CA TRP A 118 17.85 8.29 10.34
C TRP A 118 17.54 6.81 10.58
N GLN A 119 16.37 6.51 11.14
CA GLN A 119 15.90 5.13 11.33
C GLN A 119 14.88 4.76 10.26
N PRO A 120 14.83 3.49 9.82
CA PRO A 120 13.76 3.02 8.96
C PRO A 120 12.48 2.74 9.76
N PHE A 121 11.38 2.64 9.03
CA PHE A 121 10.05 2.35 9.53
C PHE A 121 9.42 1.22 8.71
N TRP A 122 8.59 0.42 9.35
CA TRP A 122 7.60 -0.40 8.69
C TRP A 122 6.36 0.44 8.42
N ILE A 123 5.93 0.45 7.16
CA ILE A 123 4.68 1.07 6.74
C ILE A 123 3.74 -0.04 6.28
N GLU A 124 2.55 -0.11 6.90
CA GLU A 124 1.46 -1.00 6.46
C GLU A 124 0.34 -0.16 5.85
N GLY A 125 -0.26 -0.66 4.78
CA GLY A 125 -1.42 -0.03 4.15
C GLY A 125 -1.71 -0.57 2.77
N LYS A 126 -2.66 0.07 2.08
CA LYS A 126 -3.04 -0.31 0.72
C LYS A 126 -2.15 0.40 -0.30
N ILE A 127 -1.45 -0.36 -1.13
CA ILE A 127 -0.62 0.17 -2.22
C ILE A 127 -1.41 0.25 -3.52
N PHE A 128 -1.11 1.26 -4.34
CA PHE A 128 -1.68 1.44 -5.67
C PHE A 128 -0.56 1.69 -6.67
N VAL A 129 -0.78 1.26 -7.90
CA VAL A 129 0.10 1.61 -9.01
C VAL A 129 -0.41 2.91 -9.60
N SER A 130 0.18 4.01 -9.18
CA SER A 130 -0.23 5.36 -9.56
C SER A 130 0.96 6.31 -9.58
N ARG A 131 0.99 7.18 -10.58
CA ARG A 131 2.05 8.17 -10.73
C ARG A 131 1.71 9.42 -9.92
N VAL A 132 2.64 9.83 -9.07
CA VAL A 132 2.61 11.12 -8.36
C VAL A 132 3.93 11.84 -8.62
N GLU A 133 3.82 13.13 -8.95
CA GLU A 133 4.97 14.01 -9.17
C GLU A 133 5.01 15.01 -8.01
N GLU A 134 6.05 14.92 -7.19
CA GLU A 134 6.36 15.86 -6.12
C GLU A 134 7.65 16.63 -6.47
N ASP A 135 7.86 17.77 -5.83
CA ASP A 135 9.04 18.61 -6.08
C ASP A 135 10.38 17.86 -5.86
N LEU A 136 10.38 16.91 -4.91
CA LEU A 136 11.58 16.15 -4.53
C LEU A 136 11.82 14.91 -5.41
N ALA A 137 10.76 14.26 -5.89
CA ALA A 137 10.85 13.03 -6.66
C ALA A 137 9.52 12.68 -7.35
N THR A 138 9.60 11.80 -8.35
CA THR A 138 8.44 11.11 -8.90
C THR A 138 8.28 9.75 -8.22
N ALA A 139 7.05 9.37 -7.89
CA ALA A 139 6.69 8.03 -7.42
C ALA A 139 5.77 7.35 -8.43
N LEU A 140 5.92 6.03 -8.63
CA LEU A 140 5.00 5.21 -9.43
C LEU A 140 4.11 4.29 -8.59
N TYR A 141 4.27 4.37 -7.27
CA TYR A 141 3.43 3.73 -6.30
C TYR A 141 2.90 4.77 -5.32
N THR A 142 1.63 4.64 -4.96
CA THR A 142 1.06 5.36 -3.83
C THR A 142 0.65 4.40 -2.73
N LEU A 143 0.64 4.85 -1.48
CA LEU A 143 0.28 4.03 -0.33
C LEU A 143 -0.64 4.80 0.60
N SER A 144 -1.86 4.30 0.79
CA SER A 144 -2.77 4.74 1.84
C SER A 144 -2.35 4.05 3.13
N ALA A 145 -1.56 4.73 3.96
CA ALA A 145 -0.95 4.13 5.13
C ALA A 145 -1.98 3.98 6.26
N GLU A 146 -1.94 2.83 6.90
CA GLU A 146 -2.81 2.47 8.03
C GLU A 146 -1.99 2.32 9.32
N LYS A 147 -0.71 1.98 9.19
CA LYS A 147 0.20 1.80 10.33
C LYS A 147 1.63 2.20 10.01
N ILE A 148 2.27 2.84 10.98
CA ILE A 148 3.70 3.19 10.95
C ILE A 148 4.33 2.68 12.23
N GLU A 149 5.35 1.84 12.11
CA GLU A 149 6.13 1.32 13.24
C GLU A 149 7.62 1.57 13.01
N PRO A 150 8.39 2.01 14.02
CA PRO A 150 9.85 1.98 13.92
C PRO A 150 10.34 0.58 13.56
N TYR A 151 11.37 0.50 12.73
CA TYR A 151 12.01 -0.78 12.45
C TYR A 151 12.86 -1.22 13.65
N GLU A 152 12.54 -2.37 14.25
CA GLU A 152 13.35 -2.98 15.32
C GLU A 152 14.38 -3.95 14.72
N TYR A 153 15.62 -3.89 15.23
CA TYR A 153 16.76 -4.70 14.80
C TYR A 153 16.94 -5.98 15.63
#